data_AF-A0AAU5WAJ5-F1
#
_entry.id   AF-A0AAU5WAJ5-F1
#
_cell.length_a   1.000
_cell.length_b   1.000
_cell.length_c   1.000
_cell.angle_alpha   90.00
_cell.angle_beta   90.00
_cell.angle_gamma   90.00
#
_symmetry.space_group_name_H-M   'P 1'
#
loop_
_entity.id
_entity.type
_entity.pdbx_description
1 polymer ?
#
loop_
_entity_poly.entity_id
_entity_poly.type
_entity_poly.pdbx_seq_one_letter_code
_entity_poly.pdbx_strand_id
1 'polypeptide(L)'
;MSDHIRNGFRAIALGLSAALVCVPAAASPAQAGLDGAARTQITDVRRASTGTARVHEGRRYRAGAAKRRAWGRARRNKLTARAMMPRYRWRSARQFGCLERLWARESGWNERARNGATGAHGIPQALPGSKMASAGPDWRSNPRTQIRWGLRYIKHRFGTPCGAWSHFRSAGWY
;
A
#
# COMPACT_ATOMS: atom_id res chain seq x y z
N MET A 1 -3.56 56.28 -3.16
CA MET A 1 -4.72 55.70 -2.45
C MET A 1 -4.35 54.33 -1.93
N SER A 2 -4.52 53.93 -0.69
CA SER A 2 -4.74 54.57 0.60
C SER A 2 -4.57 53.43 1.61
N ASP A 3 -3.88 53.74 2.70
CA ASP A 3 -3.56 52.89 3.83
C ASP A 3 -4.77 52.37 4.62
N HIS A 4 -4.43 51.45 5.55
CA HIS A 4 -5.09 51.14 6.82
C HIS A 4 -6.19 50.07 6.77
N ILE A 5 -6.37 49.17 7.76
CA ILE A 5 -6.32 49.33 9.21
C ILE A 5 -5.95 47.99 9.90
N ARG A 6 -5.00 48.02 10.84
CA ARG A 6 -4.95 47.16 12.04
C ARG A 6 -5.81 47.81 13.11
N ASN A 7 -6.66 47.08 13.81
CA ASN A 7 -7.26 47.39 15.13
C ASN A 7 -7.77 46.05 15.70
N GLY A 8 -7.38 45.51 16.87
CA GLY A 8 -6.90 46.13 18.08
C GLY A 8 -8.06 46.49 18.99
N PHE A 9 -8.56 45.56 19.82
CA PHE A 9 -9.31 45.89 21.04
C PHE A 9 -9.10 44.84 22.14
N ARG A 10 -8.53 45.32 23.25
CA ARG A 10 -8.53 44.71 24.58
C ARG A 10 -9.64 45.35 25.41
N ALA A 11 -10.33 44.56 26.23
CA ALA A 11 -11.04 44.92 27.47
C ALA A 11 -11.36 43.57 28.16
N ILE A 12 -10.87 43.16 29.33
CA ILE A 12 -10.87 43.70 30.71
C ILE A 12 -12.28 44.09 31.19
N ALA A 13 -12.87 43.28 32.06
CA ALA A 13 -13.24 43.67 33.44
C ALA A 13 -14.14 42.60 34.12
N LEU A 14 -13.74 42.25 35.36
CA LEU A 14 -14.56 42.01 36.58
C LEU A 14 -15.66 40.94 36.49
N GLY A 15 -15.79 39.96 37.38
CA GLY A 15 -15.30 39.80 38.74
C GLY A 15 -16.33 38.92 39.45
N LEU A 16 -15.88 37.87 40.12
CA LEU A 16 -16.69 37.17 41.13
C LEU A 16 -15.74 36.40 42.06
N SER A 17 -15.44 37.05 43.19
CA SER A 17 -14.93 36.40 44.37
C SER A 17 -16.08 35.66 45.04
N ALA A 18 -15.92 34.35 45.26
CA ALA A 18 -16.72 33.62 46.22
C ALA A 18 -15.80 32.65 46.98
N ALA A 19 -15.62 33.02 48.25
CA ALA A 19 -15.14 32.29 49.41
C ALA A 19 -14.48 30.91 49.21
N LEU A 20 -13.20 30.90 49.58
CA LEU A 20 -12.47 29.74 50.07
C LEU A 20 -13.16 29.22 51.36
N VAL A 21 -13.67 28.00 51.35
CA VAL A 21 -13.92 27.24 52.59
C VAL A 21 -12.81 26.22 52.74
N CYS A 22 -12.08 26.33 53.84
CA CYS A 22 -11.07 25.39 54.29
C CYS A 22 -11.76 24.09 54.73
N VAL A 23 -11.51 22.99 54.00
CA VAL A 23 -11.84 21.64 54.48
C VAL A 23 -10.55 21.05 55.07
N PRO A 24 -10.52 20.61 56.34
CA PRO A 24 -9.32 20.04 56.94
C PRO A 24 -9.02 18.67 56.33
N ALA A 25 -7.75 18.47 55.98
CA ALA A 25 -7.20 17.16 55.65
C ALA A 25 -7.09 16.31 56.93
N ALA A 26 -8.08 15.44 57.16
CA ALA A 26 -7.94 14.31 58.08
C ALA A 26 -7.54 13.07 57.28
N ALA A 27 -6.31 12.61 57.47
CA ALA A 27 -5.83 11.33 56.98
C ALA A 27 -6.67 10.19 57.59
N SER A 28 -7.28 9.35 56.75
CA SER A 28 -7.88 8.08 57.18
C SER A 28 -6.93 6.93 56.87
N PRO A 29 -6.55 6.10 57.85
CA PRO A 29 -5.85 4.85 57.62
C PRO A 29 -6.90 3.76 57.36
N ALA A 30 -6.97 3.23 56.14
CA ALA A 30 -7.65 1.96 55.88
C ALA A 30 -7.18 1.36 54.55
N GLN A 31 -5.93 0.91 54.52
CA GLN A 31 -5.59 -0.26 53.73
C GLN A 31 -6.12 -1.48 54.50
N ALA A 32 -7.22 -2.10 54.05
CA ALA A 32 -7.46 -3.55 54.13
C ALA A 32 -8.91 -3.88 53.72
N GLY A 33 -9.06 -4.83 52.80
CA GLY A 33 -10.31 -5.56 52.59
C GLY A 33 -11.09 -5.20 51.32
N LEU A 34 -10.57 -5.61 50.16
CA LEU A 34 -11.43 -6.01 49.04
C LEU A 34 -10.96 -7.39 48.58
N ASP A 35 -11.87 -8.35 48.62
CA ASP A 35 -11.67 -9.74 48.27
C ASP A 35 -10.92 -9.90 46.94
N GLY A 36 -9.85 -10.69 46.95
CA GLY A 36 -8.89 -10.85 45.85
C GLY A 36 -9.46 -11.35 44.51
N ALA A 37 -10.74 -11.74 44.46
CA ALA A 37 -11.38 -12.25 43.25
C ALA A 37 -11.69 -11.16 42.21
N ALA A 38 -12.15 -9.96 42.63
CA ALA A 38 -12.57 -8.92 41.69
C ALA A 38 -11.40 -8.19 41.01
N ARG A 39 -10.25 -8.07 41.69
CA ARG A 39 -9.02 -7.46 41.14
C ARG A 39 -8.35 -8.35 40.08
N THR A 40 -8.55 -9.67 40.18
CA THR A 40 -8.03 -10.65 39.23
C THR A 40 -8.78 -10.59 37.90
N GLN A 41 -10.11 -10.42 37.92
CA GLN A 41 -10.93 -10.33 36.72
C GLN A 41 -10.67 -9.05 35.89
N ILE A 42 -10.46 -7.90 36.54
CA ILE A 42 -10.23 -6.61 35.84
C ILE A 42 -8.84 -6.56 35.19
N THR A 43 -7.83 -7.18 35.80
CA THR A 43 -6.46 -7.20 35.24
C THR A 43 -6.33 -8.13 34.05
N ASP A 44 -7.10 -9.23 34.00
CA ASP A 44 -7.06 -10.18 32.90
C ASP A 44 -7.67 -9.60 31.61
N VAL A 45 -8.79 -8.89 31.71
CA VAL A 45 -9.40 -8.17 30.56
C VAL A 45 -8.50 -7.05 30.04
N ARG A 46 -7.77 -6.35 30.93
CA ARG A 46 -6.79 -5.31 30.54
C ARG A 46 -5.55 -5.89 29.85
N ARG A 47 -5.05 -7.05 30.30
CA ARG A 47 -3.92 -7.75 29.68
C ARG A 47 -4.32 -8.33 28.32
N ALA A 48 -5.53 -8.89 28.21
CA ALA A 48 -6.09 -9.41 26.96
C ALA A 48 -6.31 -8.29 25.91
N SER A 49 -6.86 -7.13 26.31
CA SER A 49 -7.05 -5.99 25.40
C SER A 49 -5.74 -5.33 24.97
N THR A 50 -4.73 -5.32 25.83
CA THR A 50 -3.39 -4.82 25.47
C THR A 50 -2.65 -5.76 24.51
N GLY A 51 -2.83 -7.08 24.68
CA GLY A 51 -2.27 -8.10 23.77
C GLY A 51 -2.84 -8.01 22.35
N THR A 52 -4.16 -7.88 22.21
CA THR A 52 -4.81 -7.76 20.89
C THR A 52 -4.44 -6.45 20.20
N ALA A 53 -4.41 -5.32 20.92
CA ALA A 53 -4.00 -4.02 20.37
C ALA A 53 -2.57 -4.04 19.78
N ARG A 54 -1.60 -4.63 20.51
CA ARG A 54 -0.20 -4.77 20.02
C ARG A 54 -0.11 -5.70 18.79
N VAL A 55 -0.91 -6.76 18.73
CA VAL A 55 -0.96 -7.68 17.57
C VAL A 55 -1.54 -6.96 16.34
N HIS A 56 -2.60 -6.17 16.51
CA HIS A 56 -3.18 -5.37 15.42
C HIS A 56 -2.21 -4.30 14.92
N GLU A 57 -1.50 -3.62 15.83
CA GLU A 57 -0.47 -2.64 15.49
C GLU A 57 0.72 -3.28 14.73
N GLY A 58 1.22 -4.41 15.21
CA GLY A 58 2.26 -5.18 14.53
C GLY A 58 1.83 -5.67 13.15
N ARG A 59 0.56 -6.10 12.98
CA ARG A 59 0.00 -6.48 11.67
C ARG A 59 -0.06 -5.29 10.71
N ARG A 60 -0.48 -4.11 11.19
CA ARG A 60 -0.51 -2.86 10.40
C ARG A 60 0.88 -2.45 9.94
N TYR A 61 1.88 -2.49 10.82
CA TYR A 61 3.26 -2.18 10.46
C TYR A 61 3.82 -3.17 9.41
N ARG A 62 3.63 -4.48 9.62
CA ARG A 62 4.07 -5.52 8.66
C ARG A 62 3.37 -5.39 7.30
N ALA A 63 2.06 -5.11 7.29
CA ALA A 63 1.31 -4.84 6.07
C ALA A 63 1.84 -3.60 5.33
N GLY A 64 2.14 -2.53 6.07
CA GLY A 64 2.78 -1.33 5.52
C GLY A 64 4.15 -1.62 4.91
N ALA A 65 5.01 -2.39 5.60
CA ALA A 65 6.31 -2.80 5.09
C ALA A 65 6.20 -3.69 3.83
N ALA A 66 5.26 -4.63 3.81
CA ALA A 66 4.99 -5.48 2.65
C ALA A 66 4.53 -4.67 1.44
N LYS A 67 3.62 -3.71 1.65
CA LYS A 67 3.15 -2.78 0.61
C LYS A 67 4.32 -1.97 0.04
N ARG A 68 5.16 -1.35 0.88
CA ARG A 68 6.35 -0.60 0.41
C ARG A 68 7.29 -1.47 -0.43
N ARG A 69 7.56 -2.71 0.00
CA ARG A 69 8.37 -3.66 -0.77
C ARG A 69 7.75 -4.00 -2.12
N ALA A 70 6.42 -4.17 -2.19
CA ALA A 70 5.69 -4.42 -3.43
C ALA A 70 5.79 -3.23 -4.40
N TRP A 71 5.55 -2.00 -3.93
CA TRP A 71 5.76 -0.78 -4.73
C TRP A 71 7.21 -0.65 -5.23
N GLY A 72 8.18 -0.95 -4.37
CA GLY A 72 9.60 -0.96 -4.74
C GLY A 72 9.93 -1.98 -5.84
N ARG A 73 9.36 -3.19 -5.78
CA ARG A 73 9.48 -4.20 -6.85
C ARG A 73 8.82 -3.74 -8.14
N ALA A 74 7.57 -3.29 -8.08
CA ALA A 74 6.83 -2.78 -9.23
C ALA A 74 7.60 -1.66 -9.94
N ARG A 75 8.18 -0.71 -9.19
CA ARG A 75 9.04 0.34 -9.75
C ARG A 75 10.26 -0.21 -10.49
N ARG A 76 10.97 -1.18 -9.92
CA ARG A 76 12.13 -1.81 -10.58
C ARG A 76 11.73 -2.58 -11.85
N ASN A 77 10.58 -3.26 -11.81
CA ASN A 77 10.04 -3.98 -12.97
C ASN A 77 9.66 -3.01 -14.09
N LYS A 78 9.01 -1.88 -13.77
CA LYS A 78 8.72 -0.78 -14.69
C LYS A 78 9.98 -0.24 -15.37
N LEU A 79 11.02 0.05 -14.60
CA LEU A 79 12.32 0.53 -15.13
C LEU A 79 12.97 -0.50 -16.06
N THR A 80 12.92 -1.78 -15.68
CA THR A 80 13.42 -2.88 -16.51
C THR A 80 12.70 -2.93 -17.86
N ALA A 81 11.37 -2.83 -17.87
CA ALA A 81 10.60 -2.77 -19.12
C ALA A 81 10.96 -1.54 -19.96
N ARG A 82 11.00 -0.35 -19.34
CA ARG A 82 11.39 0.90 -20.02
C ARG A 82 12.74 0.78 -20.72
N ALA A 83 13.72 0.14 -20.08
CA ALA A 83 15.05 -0.08 -20.64
C ALA A 83 15.08 -1.11 -21.79
N MET A 84 14.13 -2.05 -21.83
CA MET A 84 14.05 -3.07 -22.89
C MET A 84 13.26 -2.61 -24.12
N MET A 85 12.30 -1.70 -23.96
CA MET A 85 11.41 -1.24 -25.04
C MET A 85 12.11 -0.68 -26.30
N PRO A 86 13.25 0.02 -26.22
CA PRO A 86 13.96 0.49 -27.42
C PRO A 86 14.35 -0.62 -28.39
N ARG A 87 14.59 -1.86 -27.92
CA ARG A 87 14.87 -3.03 -28.77
C ARG A 87 13.72 -3.38 -29.72
N TYR A 88 12.51 -2.92 -29.42
CA TYR A 88 11.30 -3.15 -30.21
C TYR A 88 10.86 -1.91 -31.01
N ARG A 89 11.74 -0.89 -31.12
CA ARG A 89 11.46 0.42 -31.73
C ARG A 89 10.39 1.25 -30.99
N TRP A 90 10.09 0.92 -29.73
CA TRP A 90 9.13 1.66 -28.90
C TRP A 90 9.85 2.64 -27.96
N ARG A 91 10.25 3.80 -28.50
CA ARG A 91 11.03 4.81 -27.74
C ARG A 91 10.18 5.85 -27.03
N SER A 92 8.94 6.08 -27.48
CA SER A 92 8.13 7.18 -26.96
C SER A 92 7.62 6.95 -25.54
N ALA A 93 7.38 8.04 -24.79
CA ALA A 93 6.71 7.99 -23.50
C ALA A 93 5.30 7.41 -23.60
N ARG A 94 4.59 7.71 -24.70
CA ARG A 94 3.25 7.19 -24.98
C ARG A 94 3.19 5.67 -24.99
N GLN A 95 4.15 5.00 -25.65
CA GLN A 95 4.17 3.53 -25.70
C GLN A 95 4.33 2.92 -24.31
N PHE A 96 5.19 3.49 -23.47
CA PHE A 96 5.34 3.00 -22.11
C PHE A 96 4.11 3.28 -21.24
N GLY A 97 3.47 4.43 -21.38
CA GLY A 97 2.23 4.73 -20.66
C GLY A 97 1.09 3.75 -21.02
N CYS A 98 1.06 3.23 -22.24
CA CYS A 98 0.14 2.14 -22.62
C CYS A 98 0.52 0.81 -21.94
N LEU A 99 1.80 0.42 -22.00
CA LEU A 99 2.31 -0.78 -21.34
C LEU A 99 2.07 -0.76 -19.82
N GLU A 100 2.28 0.40 -19.20
CA GLU A 100 2.12 0.59 -17.76
C GLU A 100 0.71 0.38 -17.28
N ARG A 101 -0.28 0.92 -17.99
CA ARG A 101 -1.69 0.70 -17.68
C ARG A 101 -2.09 -0.76 -17.90
N LEU A 102 -1.59 -1.38 -18.97
CA LEU A 102 -1.86 -2.77 -19.30
C LEU A 102 -1.37 -3.69 -18.18
N TRP A 103 -0.06 -3.71 -17.90
CA TRP A 103 0.50 -4.61 -16.88
C TRP A 103 0.17 -4.22 -15.43
N ALA A 104 -0.26 -2.97 -15.19
CA ALA A 104 -0.84 -2.62 -13.90
C ALA A 104 -2.18 -3.34 -13.66
N ARG A 105 -3.03 -3.48 -14.69
CA ARG A 105 -4.29 -4.23 -14.59
C ARG A 105 -4.06 -5.73 -14.49
N GLU A 106 -3.07 -6.25 -15.21
CA GLU A 106 -2.76 -7.69 -15.19
C GLU A 106 -2.25 -8.19 -13.83
N SER A 107 -1.26 -7.50 -13.26
CA SER A 107 -0.53 -8.02 -12.11
C SER A 107 -0.11 -6.97 -11.09
N GLY A 108 -0.41 -5.70 -11.34
CA GLY A 108 0.19 -4.60 -10.59
C GLY A 108 1.73 -4.59 -10.72
N TRP A 109 2.25 -5.06 -11.86
CA TRP A 109 3.70 -5.24 -12.09
C TRP A 109 4.40 -6.24 -11.14
N ASN A 110 3.67 -7.21 -10.58
CA ASN A 110 4.21 -8.22 -9.68
C ASN A 110 4.65 -9.48 -10.44
N GLU A 111 5.96 -9.77 -10.44
CA GLU A 111 6.54 -10.96 -11.08
C GLU A 111 6.13 -12.30 -10.46
N ARG A 112 5.53 -12.25 -9.26
CA ARG A 112 5.01 -13.42 -8.55
C ARG A 112 3.49 -13.50 -8.58
N ALA A 113 2.81 -12.62 -9.31
CA ALA A 113 1.35 -12.68 -9.43
C ALA A 113 0.92 -13.98 -10.10
N ARG A 114 0.00 -14.71 -9.45
CA ARG A 114 -0.59 -15.93 -10.00
C ARG A 114 -2.10 -15.87 -9.80
N ASN A 115 -2.85 -16.07 -10.88
CA ASN A 115 -4.29 -16.27 -10.79
C ASN A 115 -4.56 -17.75 -10.46
N GLY A 116 -5.22 -18.02 -9.33
CA GLY A 116 -5.51 -19.37 -8.88
C GLY A 116 -6.54 -20.11 -9.74
N ALA A 117 -7.49 -19.38 -10.34
CA ALA A 117 -8.54 -19.97 -11.17
C ALA A 117 -8.06 -20.31 -12.58
N THR A 118 -7.28 -19.41 -13.20
CA THR A 118 -6.82 -19.61 -14.59
C THR A 118 -5.41 -20.16 -14.69
N GLY A 119 -4.57 -20.01 -13.66
CA GLY A 119 -3.16 -20.36 -13.71
C GLY A 119 -2.27 -19.33 -14.44
N ALA A 120 -2.81 -18.16 -14.82
CA ALA A 120 -2.03 -17.07 -15.39
C ALA A 120 -0.91 -16.61 -14.44
N HIS A 121 0.28 -16.32 -14.96
CA HIS A 121 1.47 -16.05 -14.13
C HIS A 121 2.28 -14.83 -14.57
N GLY A 122 2.84 -14.15 -13.58
CA GLY A 122 3.86 -13.12 -13.73
C GLY A 122 3.32 -11.75 -14.16
N ILE A 123 4.26 -10.86 -14.50
CA ILE A 123 3.96 -9.48 -14.92
C ILE A 123 2.94 -9.44 -16.08
N PRO A 124 3.12 -10.21 -17.18
CA PRO A 124 2.21 -10.15 -18.32
C PRO A 124 0.98 -11.07 -18.18
N GLN A 125 0.82 -11.80 -17.06
CA GLN A 125 -0.23 -12.81 -16.86
C GLN A 125 -0.29 -13.86 -18.00
N ALA A 126 0.84 -14.47 -18.32
CA ALA A 126 0.93 -15.46 -19.39
C ALA A 126 0.10 -16.74 -19.09
N LEU A 127 -0.64 -17.24 -20.09
CA LEU A 127 -1.47 -18.45 -19.97
C LEU A 127 -1.13 -19.51 -21.06
N PRO A 128 -0.64 -20.71 -20.67
CA PRO A 128 -0.04 -21.01 -19.37
C PRO A 128 1.26 -20.24 -19.14
N GLY A 129 1.62 -20.02 -17.87
CA GLY A 129 2.86 -19.32 -17.49
C GLY A 129 4.13 -19.95 -18.05
N SER A 130 4.12 -21.26 -18.30
CA SER A 130 5.23 -22.02 -18.90
C SER A 130 5.65 -21.52 -20.29
N LYS A 131 4.78 -20.81 -21.02
CA LYS A 131 5.15 -20.17 -22.29
C LYS A 131 6.34 -19.21 -22.15
N MET A 132 6.53 -18.63 -20.96
CA MET A 132 7.67 -17.75 -20.67
C MET A 132 9.02 -18.47 -20.64
N ALA A 133 9.06 -19.81 -20.57
CA ALA A 133 10.30 -20.59 -20.66
C ALA A 133 11.08 -20.32 -21.96
N SER A 134 10.37 -20.01 -23.05
CA SER A 134 10.97 -19.58 -24.33
C SER A 134 11.72 -18.24 -24.29
N ALA A 135 11.71 -17.54 -23.14
CA ALA A 135 12.53 -16.36 -22.90
C ALA A 135 13.62 -16.59 -21.84
N GLY A 136 13.61 -17.74 -21.15
CA GLY A 136 14.56 -18.12 -20.12
C GLY A 136 13.98 -19.15 -19.14
N PRO A 137 14.79 -20.11 -18.62
CA PRO A 137 14.32 -21.17 -17.71
C PRO A 137 13.88 -20.64 -16.33
N ASP A 138 14.33 -19.46 -15.94
CA ASP A 138 14.07 -18.79 -14.66
C ASP A 138 12.79 -17.93 -14.64
N TRP A 139 11.90 -18.13 -15.61
CA TRP A 139 10.71 -17.32 -15.83
C TRP A 139 9.77 -17.20 -14.62
N ARG A 140 9.77 -18.18 -13.71
CA ARG A 140 8.85 -18.20 -12.55
C ARG A 140 9.08 -17.02 -11.61
N SER A 141 10.33 -16.56 -11.48
CA SER A 141 10.72 -15.54 -10.51
C SER A 141 11.57 -14.42 -11.08
N ASN A 142 12.05 -14.51 -12.33
CA ASN A 142 12.87 -13.47 -12.94
C ASN A 142 12.01 -12.45 -13.72
N PRO A 143 11.87 -11.20 -13.24
CA PRO A 143 11.09 -10.17 -13.94
C PRO A 143 11.67 -9.84 -15.32
N ARG A 144 12.99 -9.91 -15.52
CA ARG A 144 13.61 -9.67 -16.83
C ARG A 144 13.15 -10.68 -17.87
N THR A 145 13.09 -11.96 -17.49
CA THR A 145 12.61 -13.04 -18.35
C THR A 145 11.12 -12.85 -18.70
N GLN A 146 10.30 -12.55 -17.69
CA GLN A 146 8.86 -12.29 -17.90
C GLN A 146 8.61 -11.07 -18.80
N ILE A 147 9.32 -9.96 -18.55
CA ILE A 147 9.22 -8.73 -19.35
C ILE A 147 9.66 -8.98 -20.78
N ARG A 148 10.79 -9.68 -21.00
CA ARG A 148 11.28 -10.03 -22.34
C ARG A 148 10.24 -10.83 -23.11
N TRP A 149 9.64 -11.84 -22.48
CA TRP A 149 8.57 -12.62 -23.08
C TRP A 149 7.35 -11.77 -23.42
N GLY A 150 6.87 -10.97 -22.46
CA GLY A 150 5.68 -10.13 -22.63
C GLY A 150 5.84 -9.06 -23.71
N LEU A 151 7.01 -8.42 -23.80
CA LEU A 151 7.29 -7.45 -24.88
C LEU A 151 7.31 -8.13 -26.26
N ARG A 152 7.90 -9.33 -26.38
CA ARG A 152 7.87 -10.12 -27.61
C ARG A 152 6.44 -10.52 -28.00
N TYR A 153 5.64 -10.94 -27.03
CA TYR A 153 4.23 -11.28 -27.24
C TYR A 153 3.44 -10.08 -27.77
N ILE A 154 3.56 -8.92 -27.12
CA ILE A 154 2.92 -7.67 -27.57
C ILE A 154 3.35 -7.31 -28.98
N LYS A 155 4.64 -7.44 -29.30
CA LYS A 155 5.16 -7.13 -30.64
C LYS A 155 4.53 -8.01 -31.70
N HIS A 156 4.44 -9.31 -31.44
CA HIS A 156 3.93 -10.29 -32.39
C HIS A 156 2.41 -10.17 -32.59
N ARG A 157 1.64 -9.98 -31.52
CA ARG A 157 0.16 -10.00 -31.56
C ARG A 157 -0.47 -8.65 -31.86
N PHE A 158 0.12 -7.56 -31.37
CA PHE A 158 -0.49 -6.22 -31.43
C PHE A 158 0.38 -5.17 -32.11
N GLY A 159 1.63 -5.52 -32.47
CA GLY A 159 2.59 -4.62 -33.08
C GLY A 159 3.19 -3.58 -32.12
N THR A 160 2.41 -3.01 -31.19
CA THR A 160 2.83 -2.01 -30.21
C THR A 160 2.08 -2.11 -28.87
N PRO A 161 2.64 -1.63 -27.75
CA PRO A 161 1.95 -1.53 -26.47
C PRO A 161 0.64 -0.74 -26.53
N CYS A 162 0.60 0.35 -27.29
CA CYS A 162 -0.65 1.10 -27.46
C CYS A 162 -1.68 0.35 -28.32
N GLY A 163 -1.25 -0.46 -29.28
CA GLY A 163 -2.13 -1.39 -30.00
C GLY A 163 -2.76 -2.41 -29.04
N ALA A 164 -1.93 -3.02 -28.18
CA ALA A 164 -2.40 -3.97 -27.16
C ALA A 164 -3.36 -3.30 -26.17
N TRP A 165 -3.04 -2.10 -25.69
CA TRP A 165 -3.92 -1.35 -24.80
C TRP A 165 -5.26 -0.97 -25.46
N SER A 166 -5.24 -0.60 -26.74
CA SER A 166 -6.47 -0.30 -27.49
C SER A 166 -7.36 -1.55 -27.60
N HIS A 167 -6.76 -2.68 -27.97
CA HIS A 167 -7.45 -3.95 -28.05
C HIS A 167 -8.03 -4.39 -26.70
N PHE A 168 -7.25 -4.25 -25.63
CA PHE A 168 -7.70 -4.55 -24.27
C PHE A 168 -8.91 -3.71 -23.86
N ARG A 169 -8.96 -2.42 -24.24
CA ARG A 169 -10.10 -1.56 -23.94
C ARG A 169 -11.40 -2.00 -24.65
N SER A 170 -11.31 -2.65 -25.80
CA SER A 170 -12.48 -3.14 -26.54
C SER A 170 -12.86 -4.58 -26.19
N ALA A 171 -11.87 -5.47 -26.04
CA ALA A 171 -12.09 -6.91 -25.91
C ALA A 171 -11.97 -7.44 -24.48
N GLY A 172 -11.40 -6.66 -23.55
CA GLY A 172 -11.14 -7.10 -22.17
C GLY A 172 -9.92 -8.01 -22.02
N TRP A 173 -9.18 -8.29 -23.09
CA TRP A 173 -7.97 -9.12 -23.10
C TRP A 173 -6.90 -8.56 -24.05
N TYR A 174 -5.64 -9.01 -23.87
CA TYR A 174 -4.54 -8.83 -24.82
C TYR A 174 -3.66 -10.08 -24.81
#